data_AF-A0A918P5Q4-F1
#
_entry.id   AF-A0A918P5Q4-F1
#
_cell.length_a   1.000
_cell.length_b   1.000
_cell.length_c   1.000
_cell.angle_alpha   90.00
_cell.angle_beta   90.00
_cell.angle_gamma   90.00
#
_symmetry.space_group_name_H-M   'P 1'
#
loop_
_entity.id
_entity.type
_entity.pdbx_description
1 polymer ?
#
loop_
_entity_poly.entity_id
_entity_poly.type
_entity_poly.pdbx_seq_one_letter_code
_entity_poly.pdbx_strand_id
1 'polypeptide(L)'
;MATSAIRFYESKGLLKAGRRQPNGYRDYPPEAVTVLSIISDAQQVGFTLDEIRQILPEGSAPWQHDQLMTALRRKVAEIEAQEASLAQNKAHIQSLIRLIDASPQDMDCKVNAARVMAGMGIGDNP
;
A
#
# COMPACT_ATOMS: atom_id res chain seq x y z
N MET A 1 -0.98 -17.55 6.60
CA MET A 1 0.40 -17.03 6.41
C MET A 1 1.35 -18.15 6.04
N ALA A 2 2.32 -17.91 5.16
CA ALA A 2 3.35 -18.89 4.82
C ALA A 2 4.48 -18.91 5.86
N THR A 3 5.14 -20.07 6.06
CA THR A 3 6.31 -20.20 6.96
C THR A 3 7.45 -19.27 6.58
N SER A 4 7.60 -18.94 5.29
CA SER A 4 8.56 -17.96 4.79
C SER A 4 8.29 -16.54 5.33
N ALA A 5 7.02 -16.15 5.48
CA ALA A 5 6.65 -14.85 6.04
C ALA A 5 7.03 -14.73 7.51
N ILE A 6 6.81 -15.79 8.30
CA ILE A 6 7.21 -15.83 9.71
C ILE A 6 8.73 -15.67 9.85
N ARG A 7 9.51 -16.41 9.07
CA ARG A 7 10.99 -16.28 9.05
C ARG A 7 11.44 -14.89 8.60
N PHE A 8 10.72 -14.29 7.66
CA PHE A 8 11.02 -12.94 7.20
C PHE A 8 10.77 -11.90 8.31
N TYR A 9 9.68 -12.02 9.06
CA TYR A 9 9.39 -11.15 10.20
C TYR A 9 10.41 -11.33 11.34
N GLU A 10 10.87 -12.56 11.59
CA GLU A 10 12.01 -12.80 12.49
C GLU A 10 13.27 -12.08 12.00
N SER A 11 13.63 -12.19 10.71
CA SER A 11 14.82 -11.52 10.17
C SER A 11 14.72 -9.99 10.20
N LYS A 12 13.49 -9.46 10.15
CA LYS A 12 13.19 -8.04 10.26
C LYS A 12 13.04 -7.57 11.71
N GLY A 13 13.21 -8.45 12.69
CA GLY A 13 13.13 -8.12 14.12
C GLY A 13 11.71 -7.84 14.61
N LEU A 14 10.69 -8.14 13.82
CA LEU A 14 9.29 -7.95 14.16
C LEU A 14 8.72 -9.08 15.04
N LEU A 15 9.38 -10.24 15.00
CA LEU A 15 8.99 -11.41 15.79
C LEU A 15 10.22 -11.97 16.50
N LYS A 16 10.07 -12.30 17.79
CA LYS A 16 11.12 -13.03 18.50
C LYS A 16 11.26 -14.44 17.92
N ALA A 17 12.50 -14.86 17.75
CA ALA A 17 12.81 -16.21 17.29
C ALA A 17 12.20 -17.26 18.23
N GLY A 18 11.34 -18.12 17.69
CA GLY A 18 10.75 -19.23 18.46
C GLY A 18 11.81 -20.20 18.97
N ARG A 19 11.54 -20.88 20.09
CA ARG A 19 12.47 -21.87 20.64
C ARG A 19 12.50 -23.08 19.71
N ARG A 20 13.69 -23.49 19.28
CA ARG A 20 13.83 -24.68 18.44
C ARG A 20 13.61 -25.93 19.29
N GLN A 21 12.64 -26.75 18.89
CA GLN A 21 12.38 -28.05 19.49
C GLN A 21 13.30 -29.13 18.91
N PRO A 22 13.52 -30.26 19.62
CA PRO A 22 14.39 -31.36 19.17
C PRO A 22 13.96 -31.98 17.83
N ASN A 23 12.65 -31.92 17.51
CA ASN A 23 12.06 -32.36 16.25
C ASN A 23 12.29 -31.37 15.07
N GLY A 24 13.00 -30.27 15.31
CA GLY A 24 13.31 -29.25 14.29
C GLY A 24 12.26 -28.15 14.11
N TYR A 25 11.10 -28.25 14.78
CA TYR A 25 10.05 -27.23 14.74
C TYR A 25 10.41 -26.02 15.64
N ARG A 26 9.80 -24.87 15.36
CA ARG A 26 9.88 -23.69 16.25
C ARG A 26 8.60 -23.59 17.06
N ASP A 27 8.79 -23.46 18.36
CA ASP A 27 7.72 -23.21 19.31
C ASP A 27 7.57 -21.70 19.50
N TYR A 28 6.37 -21.19 19.25
CA TYR A 28 6.04 -19.77 19.37
C TYR A 28 5.03 -19.59 20.49
N PRO A 29 5.25 -18.63 21.40
CA PRO A 29 4.32 -18.39 22.47
C PRO A 29 3.06 -17.68 21.93
N PRO A 30 1.93 -17.70 22.66
CA PRO A 30 0.66 -17.13 22.17
C PRO A 30 0.76 -15.66 21.74
N GLU A 31 1.64 -14.88 22.35
CA GLU A 31 1.88 -13.47 22.02
C GLU A 31 2.38 -13.29 20.58
N ALA A 32 3.08 -14.28 20.03
CA ALA A 32 3.51 -14.27 18.64
C ALA A 32 2.33 -14.25 17.67
N VAL A 33 1.23 -14.94 18.00
CA VAL A 33 0.02 -14.96 17.17
C VAL A 33 -0.62 -13.57 17.14
N THR A 34 -0.69 -12.90 18.29
CA THR A 34 -1.21 -11.53 18.39
C THR A 34 -0.37 -10.56 17.56
N VAL A 35 0.96 -10.63 17.67
CA VAL A 35 1.87 -9.79 16.88
C VAL A 35 1.70 -10.04 15.37
N LEU A 36 1.56 -11.30 14.95
CA LEU A 36 1.33 -11.64 13.54
C LEU A 36 0.01 -11.08 13.01
N SER A 37 -1.05 -11.07 13.83
CA SER A 37 -2.33 -10.44 13.47
C SER A 37 -2.15 -8.93 13.27
N ILE A 38 -1.51 -8.26 14.23
CA ILE A 38 -1.25 -6.81 14.16
C ILE A 38 -0.45 -6.45 12.89
N ILE A 39 0.61 -7.22 12.58
CA ILE A 39 1.40 -7.00 11.37
C ILE A 39 0.52 -7.16 10.13
N SER A 40 -0.30 -8.21 10.07
CA SER A 40 -1.21 -8.46 8.95
C SER A 40 -2.19 -7.32 8.74
N ASP A 41 -2.85 -6.87 9.81
CA ASP A 41 -3.87 -5.82 9.75
C ASP A 41 -3.25 -4.48 9.37
N ALA A 42 -2.07 -4.17 9.91
CA ALA A 42 -1.33 -2.96 9.56
C ALA A 42 -0.88 -2.96 8.09
N GLN A 43 -0.42 -4.09 7.56
CA GLN A 43 -0.06 -4.19 6.15
C GLN A 43 -1.26 -4.01 5.21
N GLN A 44 -2.44 -4.51 5.59
CA GLN A 44 -3.67 -4.35 4.80
C GLN A 44 -4.07 -2.88 4.64
N VAL A 45 -3.79 -2.04 5.64
CA VAL A 45 -4.08 -0.61 5.61
C VAL A 45 -2.91 0.24 5.13
N GLY A 46 -1.88 -0.38 4.54
CA GLY A 46 -0.79 0.33 3.86
C GLY A 46 0.42 0.69 4.74
N PHE A 47 0.57 0.10 5.92
CA PHE A 47 1.85 0.19 6.64
C PHE A 47 2.89 -0.73 6.03
N THR A 48 4.11 -0.20 5.89
CA THR A 48 5.29 -0.99 5.58
C THR A 48 5.82 -1.71 6.82
N LEU A 49 6.58 -2.77 6.63
CA LEU A 49 7.18 -3.52 7.74
C LEU A 49 8.14 -2.67 8.57
N ASP A 50 8.84 -1.72 7.95
CA ASP A 50 9.77 -0.83 8.64
C ASP A 50 9.01 0.18 9.52
N GLU A 51 7.85 0.66 9.08
CA GLU A 51 6.96 1.49 9.92
C GLU A 51 6.37 0.71 11.08
N ILE A 52 5.90 -0.52 10.83
CA ILE A 52 5.38 -1.40 11.88
C ILE A 52 6.45 -1.66 12.93
N ARG A 53 7.69 -1.90 12.51
CA ARG A 53 8.82 -2.13 13.42
C ARG A 53 9.07 -0.94 14.35
N GLN A 54 8.85 0.28 13.89
CA GLN A 54 9.09 1.47 14.70
C GLN A 54 8.04 1.65 15.80
N ILE A 55 6.80 1.21 15.58
CA ILE A 55 5.68 1.42 16.52
C ILE A 55 5.34 0.19 17.37
N LEU A 56 5.71 -1.00 16.90
CA LEU A 56 5.41 -2.24 17.60
C LEU A 56 6.31 -2.35 18.85
N PRO A 57 5.75 -2.50 20.05
CA PRO A 57 6.55 -2.64 21.26
C PRO A 57 7.35 -3.95 21.25
N GLU A 58 8.56 -3.90 21.79
CA GLU A 58 9.40 -5.09 21.91
C GLU A 58 8.90 -6.02 23.03
N GLY A 59 8.41 -7.21 22.67
CA GLY A 59 7.97 -8.21 23.64
C GLY A 59 6.76 -7.73 24.44
N SER A 60 6.92 -7.59 25.76
CA SER A 60 5.87 -7.15 26.69
C SER A 60 5.97 -5.67 27.07
N ALA A 61 6.77 -4.88 26.35
CA ALA A 61 6.86 -3.45 26.59
C ALA A 61 5.50 -2.77 26.34
N PRO A 62 5.16 -1.71 27.09
CA PRO A 62 3.94 -0.96 26.85
C PRO A 62 4.01 -0.23 25.51
N TRP A 63 2.84 -0.02 24.89
CA TRP A 63 2.72 0.81 23.70
C TRP A 63 3.06 2.26 24.01
N GLN A 64 3.84 2.89 23.14
CA GLN A 64 4.09 4.33 23.19
C GLN A 64 2.95 5.05 22.49
N HIS A 65 1.97 5.52 23.27
CA HIS A 65 0.73 6.10 22.74
C HIS A 65 0.97 7.20 21.70
N ASP A 66 1.83 8.18 22.01
CA ASP A 66 2.10 9.32 21.12
C ASP A 66 2.77 8.89 19.83
N GLN A 67 3.68 7.91 19.89
CA GLN A 67 4.36 7.38 18.70
C GLN A 67 3.39 6.64 17.79
N LEU A 68 2.52 5.81 18.37
CA LEU A 68 1.46 5.10 17.65
C LEU A 68 0.49 6.08 17.00
N MET A 69 -0.02 7.06 17.76
CA MET A 69 -0.94 8.07 17.24
C MET A 69 -0.30 8.90 16.12
N THR A 70 0.97 9.25 16.25
CA THR A 70 1.71 9.98 15.20
C THR A 70 1.79 9.15 13.91
N ALA A 71 2.13 7.86 14.02
CA ALA A 71 2.21 6.98 12.85
C ALA A 71 0.85 6.77 12.17
N LEU A 72 -0.22 6.58 12.95
CA LEU A 72 -1.59 6.45 12.42
C LEU A 72 -2.03 7.73 11.70
N ARG A 73 -1.83 8.90 12.32
CA ARG A 73 -2.16 10.19 11.69
C ARG A 73 -1.37 10.42 10.40
N ARG A 74 -0.08 10.06 10.39
CA ARG A 74 0.74 10.12 9.17
C ARG A 74 0.18 9.22 8.08
N LYS A 75 -0.21 7.98 8.41
CA LYS A 75 -0.78 7.05 7.44
C LYS A 75 -2.10 7.55 6.85
N VAL A 76 -2.95 8.18 7.67
CA VAL A 76 -4.18 8.84 7.18
C VAL A 76 -3.83 9.94 6.18
N ALA A 77 -2.89 10.83 6.50
CA ALA A 77 -2.48 11.90 5.60
C ALA A 77 -1.87 11.38 4.28
N GLU A 78 -1.11 10.28 4.32
CA GLU A 78 -0.59 9.60 3.13
C GLU A 78 -1.73 9.06 2.25
N ILE A 79 -2.75 8.43 2.85
CA ILE A 79 -3.93 7.93 2.14
C ILE A 79 -4.71 9.08 1.51
N GLU A 80 -4.96 10.17 2.25
CA GLU A 80 -5.65 11.36 1.73
C GLU A 80 -4.92 11.97 0.51
N ALA A 81 -3.58 12.01 0.54
CA ALA A 81 -2.79 12.46 -0.60
C ALA A 81 -2.93 11.52 -1.82
N GLN A 82 -2.96 10.20 -1.58
CA GLN A 82 -3.19 9.22 -2.64
C GLN A 82 -4.60 9.34 -3.23
N GLU A 83 -5.63 9.53 -2.41
CA GLU A 83 -7.01 9.75 -2.85
C GLU A 83 -7.12 11.00 -3.72
N ALA A 84 -6.48 12.11 -3.32
CA ALA A 84 -6.47 13.34 -4.10
C ALA A 84 -5.81 13.13 -5.48
N SER A 85 -4.68 12.42 -5.54
CA SER A 85 -4.01 12.10 -6.81
C SER A 85 -4.87 11.20 -7.70
N LEU A 86 -5.49 10.16 -7.13
CA LEU A 86 -6.39 9.27 -7.86
C LEU A 86 -7.63 10.01 -8.38
N ALA A 87 -8.18 10.93 -7.60
CA ALA A 87 -9.30 11.77 -8.01
C ALA A 87 -8.92 12.68 -9.19
N GLN A 88 -7.73 13.29 -9.16
CA GLN A 88 -7.22 14.10 -10.26
C GLN A 88 -7.04 13.25 -11.53
N ASN A 89 -6.41 12.09 -11.42
CA ASN A 89 -6.19 11.18 -12.56
C ASN A 89 -7.53 10.71 -13.15
N LYS A 90 -8.51 10.37 -12.30
CA LYS A 90 -9.86 10.01 -12.72
C LYS A 90 -10.53 11.16 -13.48
N ALA A 91 -10.47 12.38 -12.95
CA ALA A 91 -11.06 13.55 -13.60
C ALA A 91 -10.40 13.83 -14.97
N HIS A 92 -9.09 13.64 -15.07
CA HIS A 92 -8.37 13.76 -16.34
C HIS A 92 -8.86 12.72 -17.36
N ILE A 93 -8.90 11.44 -17.01
CA ILE A 93 -9.38 10.35 -17.88
C ILE A 93 -10.85 10.61 -18.30
N GLN A 94 -11.70 11.06 -17.39
CA GLN A 94 -13.09 11.42 -17.71
C GLN A 94 -13.20 12.61 -18.67
N SER A 95 -12.25 13.55 -18.64
CA SER A 95 -12.15 14.61 -19.64
C SER A 95 -11.82 14.04 -21.02
N LEU A 96 -10.85 13.12 -21.09
CA LEU A 96 -10.46 12.44 -22.33
C LEU A 96 -11.64 11.69 -22.96
N ILE A 97 -12.37 10.93 -22.15
CA ILE A 97 -13.57 10.20 -22.60
C ILE A 97 -14.58 11.18 -23.22
N ARG A 98 -14.88 12.30 -22.56
CA ARG A 98 -15.82 13.29 -23.08
C ARG A 98 -15.36 13.92 -24.40
N LEU A 99 -14.07 14.20 -24.55
CA LEU A 99 -13.52 14.76 -25.78
C LEU A 99 -13.62 13.78 -26.96
N ILE A 100 -13.39 12.49 -26.70
CA ILE A 100 -13.50 11.44 -27.72
C ILE A 100 -14.97 11.17 -28.07
N ASP A 101 -15.86 11.15 -27.08
CA ASP A 101 -17.29 10.87 -27.26
C ASP A 101 -18.03 12.01 -27.97
N ALA A 102 -17.58 13.26 -27.80
CA ALA A 102 -18.10 14.43 -28.50
C ALA A 102 -17.76 14.49 -30.01
N SER A 103 -17.51 13.34 -30.65
CA SER A 103 -17.21 13.24 -32.08
C SER A 103 -18.38 13.82 -32.91
N PRO A 104 -18.11 14.65 -33.93
CA PRO A 104 -19.11 15.00 -34.93
C PRO A 104 -19.65 13.74 -35.60
N GLN A 105 -20.95 13.72 -35.93
CA GLN A 105 -21.56 12.64 -36.70
C GLN A 105 -20.78 12.51 -38.03
N ASP A 106 -20.27 11.32 -38.32
CA ASP A 106 -19.39 10.93 -39.45
C ASP A 106 -17.86 11.00 -39.25
N MET A 107 -17.34 11.31 -38.06
CA MET A 107 -15.90 11.18 -37.78
C MET A 107 -15.54 9.80 -37.21
N ASP A 108 -14.56 9.12 -37.82
CA ASP A 108 -13.99 7.89 -37.27
C ASP A 108 -13.33 8.16 -35.90
N CYS A 109 -13.61 7.29 -34.93
CA CYS A 109 -13.14 7.40 -33.56
C CYS A 109 -11.60 7.46 -33.50
N LYS A 110 -10.89 6.75 -34.40
CA LYS A 110 -9.43 6.81 -34.50
C LYS A 110 -8.92 8.22 -34.87
N VAL A 111 -9.64 8.92 -35.75
CA VAL A 111 -9.29 10.27 -36.18
C VAL A 111 -9.58 11.27 -35.07
N ASN A 112 -10.71 11.14 -34.37
CA ASN A 112 -11.01 12.02 -33.24
C ASN A 112 -10.04 11.80 -32.07
N ALA A 113 -9.69 10.54 -31.75
CA ALA A 113 -8.70 10.22 -30.71
C ALA A 113 -7.32 10.82 -31.04
N ALA A 114 -6.83 10.68 -32.27
CA ALA A 114 -5.56 11.28 -32.70
C ALA A 114 -5.58 12.82 -32.56
N ARG A 115 -6.70 13.47 -32.91
CA ARG A 115 -6.89 14.92 -32.76
C ARG A 115 -6.83 15.35 -31.29
N VAL A 116 -7.51 14.63 -30.42
CA VAL A 116 -7.55 14.89 -28.98
C VAL A 116 -6.17 14.70 -28.34
N MET A 117 -5.44 13.65 -28.72
CA MET A 117 -4.08 13.38 -28.23
C MET A 117 -3.07 14.43 -28.71
N ALA A 118 -3.13 14.85 -29.97
CA ALA A 118 -2.29 15.91 -30.52
C ALA A 118 -2.51 17.27 -29.82
N GLY A 119 -3.77 17.60 -29.49
CA GLY A 119 -4.13 18.82 -28.75
C GLY A 119 -3.61 18.87 -27.31
N MET A 120 -3.17 17.73 -26.75
CA MET A 120 -2.58 17.64 -25.41
C MET A 120 -1.05 17.59 -25.41
N GLY A 121 -0.40 17.71 -26.57
CA GLY A 121 1.06 17.64 -26.69
C GLY A 121 1.63 16.23 -26.52
N ILE A 122 0.79 15.19 -26.62
CA ILE A 122 1.21 13.79 -26.74
C ILE A 122 1.17 13.43 -28.22
N GLY A 123 2.20 13.85 -28.97
CA GLY A 123 2.31 13.58 -30.40
C GLY A 123 3.78 13.48 -30.81
N ASP A 124 4.17 12.24 -31.13
CA ASP A 124 5.39 11.77 -31.81
C ASP A 124 6.66 12.65 -31.71
N ASN A 125 7.58 12.21 -30.86
CA ASN A 125 9.00 12.44 -31.13
C ASN A 125 9.43 11.39 -32.19
N PRO A 126 10.08 11.78 -33.30
CA PRO A 126 10.43 10.89 -34.40
C PRO A 126 11.29 9.69 -33.98
#